data_AF-A0A0A9WSF6-F1
#
_entry.id   AF-A0A0A9WSF6-F1
#
_cell.length_a   1.000
_cell.length_b   1.000
_cell.length_c   1.000
_cell.angle_alpha   90.00
_cell.angle_beta   90.00
_cell.angle_gamma   90.00
#
_symmetry.space_group_name_H-M   'P 1'
#
loop_
_entity.id
_entity.type
_entity.pdbx_description
1 polymer ?
#
loop_
_entity_poly.entity_id
_entity_poly.type
_entity_poly.pdbx_seq_one_letter_code
_entity_poly.pdbx_strand_id
1 'polypeptide(L)'
;MAHTIMLIQPGPKPETRTYSDYESVNECMEGVCRIYEEHLKRQNPNTPAITYDVCQLFDFIDQLSDLSCLVYQKGTNTYAPYNKDWIKEKIYVLLRRQANRPV
;
A
#
# COMPACT_ATOMS: atom_id res chain seq x y z
N MET A 1 3.06 17.45 -1.55
CA MET A 1 2.05 16.48 -2.04
C MET A 1 2.35 16.19 -3.50
N ALA A 2 2.42 14.91 -3.83
CA ALA A 2 2.76 14.38 -5.14
C ALA A 2 1.72 13.31 -5.45
N HIS A 3 0.93 13.56 -6.50
CA HIS A 3 -0.10 12.62 -6.94
C HIS A 3 0.54 11.27 -7.19
N THR A 4 -0.08 10.21 -6.67
CA THR A 4 0.48 8.86 -6.69
C THR A 4 -0.58 7.90 -7.21
N ILE A 5 -0.23 7.11 -8.22
CA ILE A 5 -1.09 6.07 -8.78
C ILE A 5 -0.53 4.73 -8.32
N MET A 6 -1.33 3.93 -7.64
CA MET A 6 -1.02 2.56 -7.27
C MET A 6 -1.55 1.60 -8.34
N LEU A 7 -0.69 0.68 -8.77
CA LEU A 7 -1.04 -0.42 -9.66
C LEU A 7 -0.92 -1.72 -8.88
N ILE A 8 -1.97 -2.54 -8.88
CA ILE A 8 -1.99 -3.78 -8.11
C ILE A 8 -2.55 -4.93 -8.96
N GLN A 9 -1.90 -6.09 -8.83
CA GLN A 9 -2.37 -7.35 -9.39
C GLN A 9 -2.35 -8.41 -8.28
N PRO A 10 -3.50 -8.68 -7.62
CA PRO A 10 -3.55 -9.62 -6.51
C PRO A 10 -3.20 -11.07 -6.87
N GLY A 11 -3.57 -11.53 -8.07
CA GLY A 11 -3.35 -12.92 -8.50
C GLY A 11 -2.75 -13.03 -9.91
N PRO A 12 -2.38 -14.24 -10.35
CA PRO A 12 -1.62 -14.42 -11.59
C PRO A 12 -2.44 -14.07 -12.84
N LYS A 13 -3.78 -14.10 -12.74
CA LYS A 13 -4.69 -13.76 -13.84
C LYS A 13 -4.65 -12.26 -14.14
N PRO A 14 -4.42 -11.84 -15.40
CA PRO A 14 -4.40 -10.44 -15.78
C PRO A 14 -5.69 -9.68 -15.46
N GLU A 15 -6.84 -10.35 -15.44
CA GLU A 15 -8.13 -9.72 -15.11
C GLU A 15 -8.20 -9.16 -13.69
N THR A 16 -7.29 -9.59 -12.81
CA THR A 16 -7.23 -9.10 -11.42
C THR A 16 -6.53 -7.74 -11.28
N ARG A 17 -5.94 -7.24 -12.37
CA ARG A 17 -5.27 -5.93 -12.39
C ARG A 17 -6.27 -4.82 -12.14
N THR A 18 -5.94 -3.95 -11.20
CA THR A 18 -6.67 -2.71 -10.95
C THR A 18 -5.70 -1.61 -10.53
N TYR A 19 -6.20 -0.39 -10.45
CA TYR A 19 -5.43 0.76 -10.01
C TYR A 19 -6.26 1.65 -9.07
N SER A 20 -5.58 2.48 -8.32
CA SER A 20 -6.19 3.53 -7.50
C SER A 20 -5.23 4.71 -7.44
N ASP A 21 -5.76 5.92 -7.29
CA ASP A 21 -4.98 7.14 -7.28
C ASP A 21 -5.20 7.94 -5.98
N TYR A 22 -4.17 8.69 -5.59
CA TYR A 22 -4.06 9.35 -4.29
C TYR A 22 -3.42 10.73 -4.42
N GLU A 23 -3.76 11.68 -3.56
CA GLU A 23 -3.19 13.04 -3.62
C GLU A 23 -1.73 13.09 -3.12
N SER A 24 -1.34 12.07 -2.34
CA SER A 24 0.01 11.95 -1.78
C SER A 24 0.51 10.50 -1.71
N VAL A 25 1.84 10.37 -1.62
CA VAL A 25 2.50 9.08 -1.36
C VAL A 25 2.01 8.46 -0.04
N ASN A 26 1.81 9.27 1.00
CA ASN A 26 1.37 8.76 2.31
C ASN A 26 -0.03 8.14 2.23
N GLU A 27 -0.98 8.81 1.56
CA GLU A 27 -2.31 8.26 1.33
C GLU A 27 -2.27 6.98 0.50
N CYS A 28 -1.38 6.89 -0.48
CA CYS A 28 -1.17 5.66 -1.23
C CYS A 28 -0.68 4.51 -0.32
N MET A 29 0.28 4.78 0.58
CA MET A 29 0.74 3.77 1.54
C MET A 29 -0.36 3.36 2.52
N GLU A 30 -1.18 4.30 3.00
CA GLU A 30 -2.37 3.98 3.79
C GLU A 30 -3.37 3.14 3.00
N GLY A 31 -3.52 3.38 1.70
CA GLY A 31 -4.32 2.58 0.80
C GLY A 31 -3.87 1.12 0.74
N VAL A 32 -2.55 0.86 0.71
CA VAL A 32 -2.00 -0.51 0.79
C VAL A 32 -2.36 -1.17 2.12
N CYS A 33 -2.23 -0.46 3.24
CA CYS A 33 -2.64 -0.98 4.55
C CYS A 33 -4.14 -1.33 4.58
N ARG A 34 -5.00 -0.46 4.04
CA ARG A 34 -6.45 -0.70 3.97
C ARG A 34 -6.80 -1.94 3.15
N ILE A 35 -6.12 -2.17 2.03
CA ILE A 35 -6.32 -3.39 1.22
C ILE A 35 -6.04 -4.64 2.05
N TYR A 36 -4.96 -4.63 2.83
CA TYR A 36 -4.64 -5.76 3.71
C TYR A 36 -5.64 -5.91 4.87
N GLU A 37 -6.06 -4.80 5.47
CA GLU A 37 -7.08 -4.80 6.52
C GLU A 37 -8.43 -5.34 6.02
N GLU A 38 -8.84 -4.99 4.81
CA GLU A 38 -10.02 -5.56 4.17
C GLU A 38 -9.86 -7.06 3.91
N HIS A 39 -8.68 -7.50 3.50
CA HIS A 39 -8.37 -8.92 3.35
C HIS A 39 -8.51 -9.67 4.69
N LEU A 40 -7.95 -9.13 5.77
CA LEU A 40 -8.09 -9.71 7.11
C LEU A 40 -9.53 -9.70 7.62
N LYS A 41 -10.30 -8.63 7.35
CA LYS A 41 -11.74 -8.55 7.72
C LYS A 41 -12.57 -9.63 7.04
N ARG A 42 -12.29 -9.93 5.77
CA ARG A 42 -12.98 -11.01 5.05
C ARG A 42 -12.65 -12.40 5.62
N GLN A 43 -11.44 -12.60 6.14
CA GLN A 43 -11.05 -13.85 6.80
C GLN A 43 -11.59 -13.97 8.22
N ASN A 44 -11.80 -12.84 8.92
CA ASN A 44 -12.16 -12.78 10.32
C ASN A 44 -13.46 -11.96 10.54
N PRO A 45 -14.60 -12.35 9.96
CA PRO A 45 -15.81 -11.53 9.92
C PRO A 45 -16.40 -11.18 11.29
N ASN A 46 -16.12 -11.99 12.31
CA ASN A 46 -16.61 -11.80 13.68
C ASN A 46 -15.62 -11.05 14.59
N THR A 47 -14.47 -10.63 14.05
CA THR A 47 -13.44 -9.92 14.84
C THR A 47 -13.65 -8.41 14.71
N PRO A 48 -14.09 -7.72 15.77
CA PRO A 48 -14.47 -6.31 15.68
C PRO A 48 -13.28 -5.37 15.48
N ALA A 49 -12.10 -5.75 15.98
CA ALA A 49 -10.86 -5.00 15.81
C ALA A 49 -9.75 -5.96 15.40
N ILE A 50 -9.15 -5.70 14.24
CA ILE A 50 -8.07 -6.51 13.70
C ILE A 50 -6.75 -5.81 14.03
N THR A 51 -5.83 -6.59 14.59
CA THR A 51 -4.45 -6.17 14.81
C THR A 51 -3.55 -7.10 14.00
N TYR A 52 -2.48 -6.54 13.44
CA TYR A 52 -1.48 -7.27 12.67
C TYR A 52 -0.12 -6.62 12.87
N ASP A 53 0.94 -7.41 12.74
CA ASP A 53 2.29 -6.87 12.73
C ASP A 53 2.72 -6.47 11.31
N VAL A 54 3.79 -5.66 11.23
CA VAL A 54 4.30 -5.17 9.94
C VAL A 54 4.85 -6.30 9.05
N CYS A 55 5.34 -7.39 9.63
CA CYS A 55 5.86 -8.54 8.89
C CYS A 55 4.72 -9.23 8.13
N GLN A 56 3.56 -9.43 8.77
CA GLN A 56 2.38 -10.03 8.15
C GLN A 56 1.86 -9.19 6.96
N LEU A 57 1.90 -7.85 7.07
CA LEU A 57 1.60 -6.96 5.95
C LEU A 57 2.62 -7.12 4.81
N PHE A 58 3.90 -7.26 5.13
CA PHE A 58 4.95 -7.42 4.12
C PHE A 58 4.88 -8.78 3.41
N ASP A 59 4.55 -9.84 4.13
CA ASP A 59 4.31 -11.17 3.57
C ASP A 59 3.11 -11.14 2.60
N PHE A 60 2.05 -10.43 2.97
CA PHE A 60 0.91 -10.21 2.07
C PHE A 60 1.32 -9.48 0.78
N ILE A 61 2.13 -8.42 0.89
CA ILE A 61 2.64 -7.68 -0.28
C ILE A 61 3.47 -8.58 -1.19
N ASP A 62 4.29 -9.47 -0.63
CA ASP A 62 5.11 -10.41 -1.41
C ASP A 62 4.27 -11.42 -2.17
N GLN A 63 3.16 -11.86 -1.58
CA GLN A 63 2.24 -12.82 -2.21
C GLN A 63 1.46 -12.24 -3.41
N LEU A 64 1.31 -10.91 -3.50
CA LEU A 64 0.68 -10.27 -4.67
C LEU A 64 1.46 -10.63 -5.94
N SER A 65 0.79 -10.82 -7.07
CA SER A 65 1.51 -11.04 -8.34
C SER A 65 2.26 -9.79 -8.78
N ASP A 66 1.68 -8.61 -8.58
CA ASP A 66 2.37 -7.33 -8.80
C ASP A 66 1.82 -6.24 -7.87
N LEU A 67 2.70 -5.34 -7.47
CA LEU A 67 2.37 -4.10 -6.79
C LEU A 67 3.46 -3.08 -7.08
N SER A 68 3.05 -1.96 -7.68
CA SER A 68 3.92 -0.83 -7.98
C SER A 68 3.16 0.47 -7.79
N CYS A 69 3.88 1.59 -7.71
CA CYS A 69 3.26 2.90 -7.75
C CYS A 69 4.04 3.87 -8.63
N LEU A 70 3.30 4.82 -9.19
CA LEU A 70 3.79 5.90 -10.02
C LEU A 70 3.65 7.18 -9.21
N VAL A 71 4.76 7.86 -8.90
CA VAL A 71 4.74 9.12 -8.14
C VAL A 71 5.04 10.29 -9.07
N TYR A 72 4.17 11.29 -9.05
CA TYR A 72 4.30 12.49 -9.88
C TYR A 72 5.50 13.34 -9.47
N GLN A 73 6.34 13.67 -10.44
CA GLN A 73 7.54 14.49 -10.31
C GLN A 73 7.32 15.86 -10.95
N LYS A 74 7.13 16.88 -10.11
CA LYS A 74 6.84 18.26 -10.57
C LYS A 74 7.96 18.85 -11.45
N GLY A 75 9.21 18.52 -11.17
CA GLY A 75 10.37 19.09 -11.88
C GLY A 75 10.45 18.66 -13.35
N THR A 76 9.99 17.45 -13.67
CA THR A 76 10.04 16.87 -15.02
C THR A 76 8.65 16.73 -15.65
N ASN A 77 7.58 16.98 -14.90
CA ASN A 77 6.19 16.72 -15.29
C ASN A 77 5.96 15.27 -15.73
N THR A 78 6.58 14.31 -15.02
CA THR A 78 6.49 12.87 -15.32
C THR A 78 6.12 12.07 -14.08
N TYR A 79 5.84 10.78 -14.25
CA TYR A 79 5.71 9.83 -13.16
C TYR A 79 6.96 8.96 -13.04
N ALA A 80 7.51 8.88 -11.83
CA ALA A 80 8.57 7.94 -11.51
C ALA A 80 7.96 6.62 -10.99
N PRO A 81 8.34 5.46 -11.56
CA PRO A 81 7.85 4.16 -11.07
C PRO A 81 8.65 3.68 -9.86
N TYR A 82 7.94 3.03 -8.93
CA TYR A 82 8.50 2.40 -7.73
C TYR A 82 7.89 1.02 -7.52
N ASN A 83 8.69 0.08 -7.03
CA ASN A 83 8.34 -1.32 -6.85
C ASN A 83 7.87 -1.62 -5.42
N LYS A 84 7.59 -2.90 -5.15
CA LYS A 84 7.20 -3.42 -3.83
C LYS A 84 8.15 -3.06 -2.70
N ASP A 85 9.46 -3.18 -2.93
CA ASP A 85 10.47 -2.92 -1.89
C ASP A 85 10.42 -1.47 -1.43
N TRP A 86 10.30 -0.54 -2.39
CA TRP A 86 10.15 0.87 -2.08
C TRP A 86 8.84 1.16 -1.33
N ILE A 87 7.75 0.52 -1.73
CA ILE A 87 6.45 0.64 -1.06
C ILE A 87 6.54 0.15 0.40
N LYS A 88 7.15 -1.01 0.64
CA LYS A 88 7.38 -1.55 1.98
C LYS A 88 8.21 -0.60 2.85
N GLU A 89 9.27 -0.01 2.30
CA GLU A 89 10.08 0.98 3.00
C GLU A 89 9.24 2.21 3.41
N LYS A 90 8.40 2.73 2.50
CA LYS A 90 7.55 3.88 2.80
C LYS A 90 6.45 3.56 3.81
N ILE A 91 5.87 2.37 3.75
CA ILE A 91 4.92 1.88 4.77
C ILE A 91 5.62 1.80 6.13
N TYR A 92 6.84 1.24 6.21
CA TYR A 92 7.58 1.16 7.47
C TYR A 92 7.80 2.55 8.09
N VAL A 93 8.20 3.53 7.28
CA VAL A 93 8.38 4.92 7.73
C VAL A 93 7.05 5.53 8.18
N LEU A 94 5.96 5.29 7.45
CA LEU A 94 4.62 5.79 7.78
C LEU A 94 4.15 5.25 9.15
N LEU A 95 4.19 3.94 9.35
CA LEU A 95 3.74 3.29 10.58
C LEU A 95 4.60 3.69 11.78
N ARG A 96 5.93 3.78 11.60
CA ARG A 96 6.84 4.25 12.65
C ARG A 96 6.54 5.70 13.07
N ARG A 97 6.13 6.57 12.13
CA ARG A 97 5.74 7.95 12.46
C ARG A 97 4.43 8.01 13.21
N GLN A 98 3.46 7.16 12.87
CA GLN A 98 2.18 7.08 13.56
C GLN A 98 2.35 6.57 14.99
N ALA A 99 3.19 5.55 15.21
CA ALA A 99 3.48 5.03 16.54
C ALA A 99 4.18 6.03 17.48
N ASN A 100 4.94 6.97 16.91
CA ASN A 100 5.68 7.99 17.67
C ASN A 100 4.91 9.32 17.84
N ARG A 101 3.65 9.40 17.39
CA ARG A 101 2.85 10.61 17.52
C ARG A 101 2.28 10.67 18.95
N PRO A 102 2.51 11.74 19.73
CA PRO A 102 1.91 11.87 21.05
C PRO A 102 0.38 11.94 20.91
N VAL A 103 -0.31 11.20 21.78
CA VAL A 103 -1.77 11.14 21.89
C VAL A 103 -2.33 12.47 22.37
#